data_AF-A0A4Y8KEX4-F1
#
_entry.id   AF-A0A4Y8KEX4-F1
#
_cell.length_a   1.000
_cell.length_b   1.000
_cell.length_c   1.000
_cell.angle_alpha   90.00
_cell.angle_beta   90.00
_cell.angle_gamma   90.00
#
_symmetry.space_group_name_H-M   'P 1'
#
loop_
_entity.id
_entity.type
_entity.pdbx_description
1 polymer ?
#
loop_
_entity_poly.entity_id
_entity_poly.type
_entity_poly.pdbx_seq_one_letter_code
_entity_poly.pdbx_strand_id
1 'polypeptide(L)'
;MNPDALVDLCLGLPQAIETFPFGNETSVFKTSGNGKIFALAALAGVPFTVSLKCDPEEGRALREEFSLWITPGYHLNKKHWITIVLDGHVPVELVEQLLRDSHALVRPRVPRARPK
;
A
#
# COMPACT_ATOMS: atom_id res chain seq x y z
N MET A 1 7.67 -11.05 3.15
CA MET A 1 8.35 -9.82 2.68
C MET A 1 9.04 -9.18 3.88
N ASN A 2 10.24 -8.60 3.72
CA ASN A 2 10.92 -7.85 4.79
C ASN A 2 10.75 -6.32 4.59
N PRO A 3 11.08 -5.48 5.60
CA PRO A 3 10.92 -4.03 5.50
C PRO A 3 11.65 -3.39 4.33
N ASP A 4 12.92 -3.76 4.10
CA ASP A 4 13.74 -3.18 3.03
C ASP A 4 13.15 -3.48 1.64
N ALA A 5 12.71 -4.72 1.41
CA ALA A 5 12.07 -5.10 0.14
C ALA A 5 10.74 -4.35 -0.09
N LEU A 6 10.00 -4.03 0.97
CA LEU A 6 8.79 -3.23 0.86
C LEU A 6 9.10 -1.80 0.43
N VAL A 7 10.14 -1.20 1.02
CA VAL A 7 10.62 0.15 0.68
C VAL A 7 11.11 0.17 -0.77
N ASP A 8 11.98 -0.77 -1.16
CA ASP A 8 12.53 -0.88 -2.51
C ASP A 8 11.42 -1.03 -3.55
N LEU A 9 10.44 -1.89 -3.29
CA LEU A 9 9.29 -2.07 -4.16
C LEU A 9 8.49 -0.76 -4.31
N CYS A 10 8.16 -0.11 -3.20
CA CYS A 10 7.36 1.12 -3.21
C CYS A 10 8.08 2.25 -3.93
N LEU A 11 9.37 2.46 -3.67
CA LEU A 11 10.19 3.50 -4.30
C LEU A 11 10.52 3.20 -5.76
N GLY A 12 10.48 1.93 -6.17
CA GLY A 12 10.58 1.53 -7.57
C GLY A 12 9.34 1.88 -8.40
N LEU A 13 8.21 2.24 -7.78
CA LEU A 13 6.99 2.61 -8.50
C LEU A 13 7.09 4.04 -9.08
N PRO A 14 6.52 4.30 -10.28
CA PRO A 14 6.63 5.61 -10.92
C PRO A 14 6.08 6.75 -10.03
N GLN A 15 6.88 7.81 -9.86
CA GLN A 15 6.52 8.98 -9.04
C GLN A 15 6.27 8.65 -7.56
N ALA A 16 6.68 7.49 -7.06
CA ALA A 16 6.58 7.20 -5.63
C ALA A 16 7.65 7.94 -4.83
N ILE A 17 7.25 8.45 -3.68
CA ILE A 17 8.14 9.06 -2.68
C ILE A 17 7.75 8.56 -1.30
N GLU A 18 8.73 8.46 -0.42
CA GLU A 18 8.56 8.14 1.00
C GLU A 18 8.61 9.43 1.83
N THR A 19 7.74 9.52 2.84
CA THR A 19 7.71 10.64 3.79
C THR A 19 7.33 10.16 5.18
N PHE A 20 7.62 10.98 6.20
CA PHE A 20 7.43 10.66 7.62
C PHE A 20 6.55 11.71 8.33
N PRO A 21 5.27 11.87 7.94
CA PRO A 21 4.39 12.90 8.51
C PRO A 21 4.01 12.64 9.97
N PHE A 22 4.20 11.40 10.47
CA PHE A 22 3.85 10.97 11.82
C PHE A 22 5.10 10.62 12.65
N GLY A 23 6.26 11.15 12.28
CA GLY A 23 7.56 10.76 12.84
C GLY A 23 8.17 9.55 12.14
N ASN A 24 9.34 9.14 12.61
CA ASN A 24 10.20 8.14 11.97
C ASN A 24 9.70 6.69 12.12
N GLU A 25 8.58 6.49 12.81
CA GLU A 25 8.03 5.16 13.10
C GLU A 25 7.15 4.61 11.97
N THR A 26 6.53 5.50 11.18
CA THR A 26 5.63 5.11 10.09
C THR A 26 6.08 5.71 8.77
N SER A 27 6.42 4.84 7.83
CA SER A 27 6.77 5.20 6.46
C SER A 27 5.50 5.41 5.65
N VAL A 28 5.34 6.60 5.06
CA VAL A 28 4.17 6.95 4.23
C VAL A 28 4.60 7.12 2.79
N PHE A 29 4.14 6.20 1.94
CA PHE A 29 4.40 6.21 0.52
C PHE A 29 3.26 6.90 -0.24
N LYS A 30 3.63 7.91 -1.02
CA LYS A 30 2.69 8.73 -1.80
C LYS A 30 3.24 9.03 -3.18
N THR A 31 2.37 9.50 -4.07
CA THR A 31 2.80 9.92 -5.40
C THR A 31 3.17 11.40 -5.41
N SER A 32 4.33 11.75 -5.96
CA SER A 32 4.84 13.13 -6.00
C SER A 32 3.99 14.05 -6.87
N GLY A 33 3.33 13.52 -7.91
CA GLY A 33 2.54 14.33 -8.84
C GLY A 33 1.20 14.85 -8.28
N ASN A 34 0.62 14.23 -7.25
CA ASN A 34 -0.63 14.71 -6.64
C ASN A 34 -0.69 14.60 -5.11
N GLY A 35 0.39 14.16 -4.46
CA GLY A 35 0.49 14.00 -3.01
C GLY A 35 -0.37 12.87 -2.43
N LYS A 36 -1.06 12.07 -3.24
CA LYS A 36 -1.94 11.00 -2.73
C LYS A 36 -1.13 9.83 -2.21
N ILE A 37 -1.45 9.42 -0.99
CA ILE A 37 -0.90 8.25 -0.31
C ILE A 37 -1.49 6.98 -0.92
N PHE A 38 -0.64 5.97 -1.13
CA PHE A 38 -1.04 4.62 -1.53
C PHE A 38 -0.63 3.54 -0.53
N ALA A 39 0.42 3.76 0.28
CA ALA A 39 0.79 2.81 1.33
C ALA A 39 1.30 3.50 2.60
N LEU A 40 1.05 2.88 3.75
CA LEU A 40 1.63 3.24 5.04
C LEU A 40 2.19 1.98 5.68
N ALA A 41 3.45 1.98 6.10
CA ALA A 41 4.08 0.82 6.71
C ALA A 41 4.72 1.17 8.05
N ALA A 42 4.48 0.32 9.05
CA ALA A 42 5.21 0.37 10.31
C ALA A 42 6.42 -0.56 10.21
N LEU A 43 7.50 -0.08 9.58
CA LEU A 43 8.68 -0.90 9.21
C LEU A 43 9.35 -1.58 10.41
N ALA A 44 9.41 -0.88 11.55
CA ALA A 44 9.92 -1.39 12.82
C ALA A 44 8.80 -1.93 13.75
N GLY A 45 7.56 -1.96 13.27
CA GLY A 45 6.40 -2.41 14.03
C GLY A 45 6.44 -3.90 14.30
N VAL A 46 5.93 -4.30 15.47
CA VAL A 46 5.70 -5.71 15.82
C VAL A 46 4.21 -5.84 16.17
N PRO A 47 3.37 -6.41 15.28
CA PRO A 47 3.73 -7.05 14.01
C PRO A 47 4.12 -6.06 12.89
N PHE A 48 4.93 -6.52 11.93
CA PHE A 48 5.26 -5.77 10.71
C PHE A 48 4.02 -5.71 9.82
N THR A 49 3.55 -4.49 9.54
CA THR A 49 2.28 -4.27 8.83
C THR A 49 2.40 -3.21 7.74
N VAL A 50 1.56 -3.36 6.73
CA VAL A 50 1.34 -2.35 5.68
C VAL A 50 -0.14 -2.11 5.48
N SER A 51 -0.53 -0.85 5.38
CA SER A 51 -1.87 -0.42 5.01
C SER A 51 -1.86 0.15 3.61
N LEU A 52 -2.75 -0.31 2.73
CA LEU A 52 -2.83 0.09 1.33
C LEU A 52 -4.27 0.30 0.89
N LYS A 53 -4.46 1.01 -0.23
CA LYS A 53 -5.77 1.19 -0.84
C LYS A 53 -6.17 -0.02 -1.66
N CYS A 54 -7.43 -0.41 -1.58
CA CYS A 54 -7.98 -1.53 -2.31
C CYS A 54 -9.40 -1.18 -2.78
N ASP A 55 -9.86 -1.84 -3.85
CA ASP A 55 -11.26 -1.79 -4.24
C ASP A 55 -12.14 -2.34 -3.09
N PRO A 56 -13.30 -1.76 -2.77
CA PRO A 56 -14.12 -2.22 -1.65
C PRO A 56 -14.57 -3.69 -1.74
N GLU A 57 -14.83 -4.20 -2.95
CA GLU A 57 -15.29 -5.57 -3.16
C GLU A 57 -14.12 -6.56 -3.02
N GLU A 58 -12.99 -6.24 -3.64
CA GLU A 58 -11.74 -7.00 -3.49
C GLU A 58 -11.28 -7.02 -2.03
N GLY A 59 -11.29 -5.86 -1.37
CA GLY A 59 -10.92 -5.73 0.03
C GLY A 59 -11.86 -6.53 0.96
N ARG A 60 -13.13 -6.74 0.59
CA ARG A 60 -14.02 -7.65 1.33
C ARG A 60 -13.60 -9.10 1.13
N ALA A 61 -13.39 -9.54 -0.12
CA ALA A 61 -12.97 -10.91 -0.42
C ALA A 61 -11.65 -11.28 0.26
N LEU A 62 -10.64 -10.39 0.21
CA LEU A 62 -9.35 -10.59 0.87
C LEU A 62 -9.47 -10.73 2.39
N ARG A 63 -10.39 -9.99 3.02
CA ARG A 63 -10.64 -10.10 4.47
C ARG A 63 -11.39 -11.38 4.84
N GLU A 64 -12.18 -11.94 3.92
CA GLU A 64 -12.83 -13.24 4.12
C GLU A 64 -11.81 -14.38 3.99
N GLU A 65 -10.95 -14.31 2.98
CA GLU A 65 -9.92 -15.32 2.69
C GLU A 65 -8.78 -15.31 3.73
N PHE A 66 -8.27 -14.12 4.08
CA PHE A 66 -7.14 -13.94 5.00
C PHE A 66 -7.56 -13.25 6.29
N SER A 67 -8.67 -13.66 6.90
CA SER A 67 -9.30 -12.98 8.04
C SER A 67 -8.40 -12.70 9.26
N LEU A 68 -7.33 -13.49 9.47
CA LEU A 68 -6.36 -13.27 10.54
C LEU A 68 -5.25 -12.28 10.19
N TRP A 69 -4.96 -12.08 8.89
CA TRP A 69 -3.81 -11.31 8.41
C TRP A 69 -4.21 -10.03 7.67
N ILE A 70 -5.43 -9.96 7.16
CA ILE A 70 -5.97 -8.78 6.47
C ILE A 70 -7.15 -8.24 7.27
N THR A 71 -6.99 -7.00 7.73
CA THR A 71 -7.99 -6.29 8.54
C THR A 71 -8.43 -5.00 7.84
N PRO A 72 -9.57 -4.41 8.21
CA PRO A 72 -9.93 -3.08 7.73
C PRO A 72 -8.86 -2.05 8.14
N GLY A 73 -8.56 -1.09 7.27
CA GLY A 73 -7.47 -0.13 7.46
C GLY A 73 -7.45 0.53 8.84
N TYR A 74 -6.37 0.31 9.59
CA TYR A 74 -6.16 0.87 10.93
C TYR A 74 -6.07 2.41 10.87
N HIS A 75 -6.92 3.11 11.63
CA HIS A 75 -7.12 4.59 11.58
C HIS A 75 -7.49 5.20 10.22
N LEU A 76 -7.84 4.37 9.23
CA LEU A 76 -8.10 4.81 7.86
C LEU A 76 -9.57 4.60 7.48
N ASN A 77 -9.93 5.05 6.28
CA ASN A 77 -11.26 4.79 5.72
C ASN A 77 -11.38 3.29 5.39
N LYS A 78 -12.03 2.54 6.30
CA LYS A 78 -12.22 1.08 6.26
C LYS A 78 -12.89 0.54 5.00
N LYS A 79 -13.53 1.40 4.19
CA LYS A 79 -14.11 1.01 2.90
C LYS A 79 -13.04 0.88 1.81
N HIS A 80 -11.99 1.68 1.86
CA HIS A 80 -11.00 1.81 0.79
C HIS A 80 -9.60 1.37 1.19
N TRP A 81 -9.40 1.03 2.46
CA TRP A 81 -8.11 0.66 3.00
C TRP A 81 -8.20 -0.67 3.71
N ILE A 82 -7.17 -1.48 3.50
CA ILE A 82 -6.91 -2.72 4.24
C ILE A 82 -5.53 -2.63 4.87
N THR A 83 -5.34 -3.31 6.01
CA THR A 83 -4.05 -3.48 6.68
C THR A 83 -3.68 -4.96 6.64
N ILE A 84 -2.47 -5.25 6.16
CA ILE A 84 -1.92 -6.58 5.97
C ILE A 84 -0.79 -6.79 6.97
N VAL A 85 -0.83 -7.90 7.70
CA VAL A 85 0.28 -8.41 8.52
C VAL A 85 1.26 -9.17 7.63
N LEU A 86 2.53 -8.80 7.67
CA LEU A 86 3.59 -9.34 6.81
C LEU A 86 4.45 -10.36 7.55
N ASP A 87 3.81 -11.40 8.07
CA ASP A 87 4.44 -12.51 8.81
C ASP A 87 4.69 -13.77 7.95
N GLY A 88 4.30 -13.72 6.67
CA GLY A 88 4.52 -14.80 5.69
C GLY A 88 3.29 -15.65 5.39
N HIS A 89 2.15 -15.41 6.05
CA HIS A 89 0.91 -16.15 5.75
C HIS A 89 0.15 -15.61 4.52
N VAL A 90 0.30 -14.34 4.20
CA VAL A 90 -0.18 -13.78 2.93
C VAL A 90 0.93 -13.95 1.88
N PRO A 91 0.65 -14.57 0.71
CA PRO A 91 1.64 -14.76 -0.35
C PRO A 91 2.31 -13.44 -0.73
N VAL A 92 3.63 -13.46 -0.88
CA VAL A 92 4.41 -12.24 -1.15
C VAL A 92 3.99 -11.61 -2.48
N GLU A 93 3.73 -12.43 -3.49
CA GLU A 93 3.28 -12.01 -4.82
C GLU A 93 1.94 -11.28 -4.75
N LEU A 94 1.04 -11.72 -3.87
CA LEU A 94 -0.24 -11.05 -3.64
C LEU A 94 -0.02 -9.68 -2.99
N VAL A 95 0.84 -9.58 -1.98
CA VAL A 95 1.17 -8.29 -1.35
C VAL A 95 1.78 -7.32 -2.35
N GLU A 96 2.69 -7.78 -3.21
CA GLU A 96 3.29 -6.96 -4.26
C GLU A 96 2.26 -6.46 -5.26
N GLN A 97 1.33 -7.33 -5.69
CA GLN A 97 0.26 -6.98 -6.60
C GLN A 97 -0.66 -5.91 -5.98
N LEU A 98 -1.08 -6.10 -4.73
CA LEU A 98 -1.94 -5.14 -4.02
C LEU A 98 -1.26 -3.77 -3.83
N LEU A 99 0.06 -3.73 -3.60
CA LEU A 99 0.81 -2.47 -3.53
C LEU A 99 0.83 -1.75 -4.89
N ARG A 100 1.02 -2.49 -5.98
CA ARG A 100 0.99 -1.95 -7.35
C ARG A 100 -0.40 -1.42 -7.71
N ASP A 101 -1.45 -2.14 -7.34
CA ASP A 101 -2.83 -1.74 -7.61
C ASP A 101 -3.24 -0.51 -6.79
N SER A 102 -2.87 -0.48 -5.51
CA SER A 102 -3.03 0.70 -4.65
C SER A 102 -2.34 1.95 -5.23
N HIS A 103 -1.12 1.79 -5.76
CA HIS A 103 -0.41 2.88 -6.46
C HIS A 103 -1.13 3.31 -7.72
N ALA A 104 -1.54 2.36 -8.58
CA ALA A 104 -2.24 2.62 -9.82
C ALA A 104 -3.58 3.36 -9.59
N LEU A 105 -4.28 3.06 -8.50
CA LEU A 105 -5.52 3.74 -8.08
C LEU A 105 -5.33 5.23 -7.83
N VAL A 106 -4.17 5.66 -7.34
CA VAL A 106 -3.93 7.05 -6.94
C VAL A 106 -3.02 7.82 -7.88
N ARG A 107 -2.20 7.11 -8.68
CA ARG A 107 -1.20 7.74 -9.54
C ARG A 107 -1.86 8.67 -10.55
N PRO A 108 -1.33 9.89 -10.74
CA PRO A 108 -1.75 10.73 -11.86
C PRO A 108 -1.59 9.98 -13.18
N ARG A 109 -2.66 9.94 -13.97
CA ARG A 109 -2.58 9.50 -15.36
C ARG A 109 -1.85 10.59 -16.13
N VAL A 110 -0.74 10.23 -16.78
CA VAL A 110 -0.12 11.13 -17.76
C VAL A 110 -1.15 11.31 -18.88
N PRO A 111 -1.51 12.55 -19.26
CA PRO A 111 -2.36 12.76 -20.42
C PRO A 111 -1.72 12.04 -21.61
N ARG A 112 -2.48 11.16 -22.28
CA ARG A 112 -1.98 10.52 -23.50
C ARG A 112 -1.59 11.64 -24.46
N ALA A 113 -0.30 11.75 -24.78
CA ALA A 113 0.13 12.67 -25.82
C ALA A 113 -0.65 12.33 -27.08
N ARG A 114 -1.44 13.29 -27.57
CA ARG A 114 -2.16 13.12 -28.84
C ARG A 114 -1.07 12.96 -29.91
N PRO A 115 -1.02 11.86 -30.68
CA PRO A 115 -0.11 11.79 -31.81
C PRO A 115 -0.43 12.96 -32.75
N LYS A 116 0.61 13.69 -33.15
CA LYS A 116 0.51 14.75 -34.17
C LYS A 116 0.17 14.15 -35.53
#